data_AF-A0A537H6C6-F1
#
_entry.id   AF-A0A537H6C6-F1
#
_cell.length_a   1.000
_cell.length_b   1.000
_cell.length_c   1.000
_cell.angle_alpha   90.00
_cell.angle_beta   90.00
_cell.angle_gamma   90.00
#
_symmetry.space_group_name_H-M   'P 1'
#
loop_
_entity.id
_entity.type
_entity.pdbx_description
1 polymer ?
#
loop_
_entity_poly.entity_id
_entity_poly.type
_entity_poly.pdbx_seq_one_letter_code
_entity_poly.pdbx_strand_id
1 'polypeptide(L)'
;TIYRIIRHFYLLGKKTNSIFIIIQLQALLPLIMQEAEAYLGAARAFAEGQPIGDGIGPLVASRLMKDKSQRKVEKDVIVAETTLEDRRIIALKAEGPGGNVGKPGDAIRSLIEENGGKVSMVVMIDAALKFEGENSGEVSEGIGAAIGGIGTERFKIEEEATKNKIPVYAVIVKESILEAITPMRKEILEAGEKVLERIKSLVVERSKPGDTIIVAGIGNTIGIGQ
;
A
#
# COMPACT_ATOMS: atom_id res chain seq x y z
N THR A 1 1.53 22.49 10.61
CA THR A 1 2.84 22.16 11.20
C THR A 1 4.01 22.78 10.43
N ILE A 2 4.03 22.69 9.10
CA ILE A 2 5.07 23.23 8.20
C ILE A 2 5.54 24.66 8.56
N TYR A 3 4.61 25.63 8.65
CA TYR A 3 4.93 27.02 9.02
C TYR A 3 5.71 27.13 10.35
N ARG A 4 5.35 26.33 11.36
CA ARG A 4 6.03 26.37 12.67
C ARG A 4 7.47 25.91 12.57
N ILE A 5 7.76 24.89 11.75
CA ILE A 5 9.10 24.36 11.52
C ILE A 5 9.97 25.39 10.78
N ILE A 6 9.47 25.94 9.66
CA ILE A 6 10.17 26.98 8.90
C ILE A 6 10.48 28.19 9.79
N ARG A 7 9.46 28.68 10.52
CA ARG A 7 9.61 29.83 11.43
C ARG A 7 10.60 29.54 12.55
N HIS A 8 10.59 28.32 13.11
CA HIS A 8 11.52 27.92 14.15
C HIS A 8 12.97 28.01 13.67
N PHE A 9 13.32 27.36 12.56
CA PHE A 9 14.68 27.38 12.02
C PHE A 9 15.12 28.77 11.56
N TYR A 10 14.22 29.55 10.95
CA TYR A 10 14.50 30.94 10.59
C TYR A 10 14.84 31.81 11.82
N LEU A 11 14.01 31.76 12.86
CA LEU A 11 14.25 32.52 14.09
C LEU A 11 15.49 32.03 14.84
N LEU A 12 15.75 30.71 14.83
CA LEU A 12 16.93 30.12 15.44
C LEU A 12 18.19 30.63 14.76
N GLY A 13 18.26 30.58 13.43
CA GLY A 13 19.40 31.10 12.66
C GLY A 13 19.64 32.59 12.89
N LYS A 14 18.57 33.39 12.99
CA LYS A 14 18.66 34.82 13.32
C LYS A 14 19.16 35.07 14.76
N LYS A 15 18.68 34.31 15.74
CA LYS A 15 19.08 34.49 17.15
C LYS A 15 20.54 34.09 17.40
N THR A 16 21.03 33.08 16.69
CA THR A 16 22.40 32.57 16.86
C THR A 16 23.39 33.22 15.88
N ASN A 17 22.93 34.09 14.98
CA ASN A 17 23.70 34.61 13.84
C ASN A 17 24.38 33.49 13.02
N SER A 18 23.78 32.31 12.96
CA SER A 18 24.34 31.16 12.25
C SER A 18 23.84 31.13 10.80
N ILE A 19 24.72 31.53 9.88
CA ILE A 19 24.45 31.46 8.44
C ILE A 19 24.18 30.03 7.96
N PHE A 20 24.78 29.02 8.60
CA PHE A 20 24.60 27.62 8.26
C PHE A 20 23.15 27.15 8.48
N ILE A 21 22.49 27.63 9.54
CA ILE A 21 21.07 27.30 9.79
C ILE A 21 20.17 27.90 8.69
N ILE A 22 20.47 29.11 8.25
CA ILE A 22 19.72 29.78 7.18
C ILE A 22 19.94 29.08 5.84
N ILE A 23 21.19 28.72 5.51
CA ILE A 23 21.52 27.97 4.29
C ILE A 23 20.83 26.60 4.28
N GLN A 24 20.85 25.87 5.41
CA GLN A 24 20.16 24.59 5.52
C GLN A 24 18.65 24.75 5.30
N LEU A 25 18.02 25.75 5.92
CA LEU A 25 16.61 26.03 5.70
C LEU A 25 16.34 26.31 4.22
N GLN A 26 17.16 27.15 3.57
CA GLN A 26 17.01 27.46 2.16
C GLN A 26 17.16 26.22 1.26
N ALA A 27 18.10 25.34 1.57
CA ALA A 27 18.30 24.09 0.84
C ALA A 27 17.10 23.13 0.99
N LEU A 28 16.44 23.12 2.16
CA LEU A 28 15.28 22.27 2.43
C LEU A 28 13.94 22.86 1.97
N LEU A 29 13.86 24.18 1.73
CA LEU A 29 12.62 24.86 1.34
C LEU A 29 11.90 24.20 0.15
N PRO A 30 12.58 23.78 -0.94
CA PRO A 30 11.91 23.12 -2.05
C PRO A 30 11.17 21.84 -1.64
N LEU A 31 11.81 20.99 -0.81
CA LEU A 31 11.21 19.75 -0.32
C LEU A 31 10.01 20.03 0.60
N ILE A 32 10.13 21.05 1.45
CA ILE A 32 9.04 21.47 2.35
C ILE A 32 7.85 22.00 1.56
N MET A 33 8.10 22.75 0.48
CA MET A 33 7.05 23.25 -0.41
C MET A 33 6.33 22.11 -1.14
N GLN A 34 7.08 21.13 -1.64
CA GLN A 34 6.49 19.93 -2.25
C GLN A 34 5.58 19.18 -1.26
N GLU A 35 5.99 19.03 0.01
CA GLU A 35 5.16 18.41 1.04
C GLU A 35 3.87 19.24 1.29
N ALA A 36 3.97 20.56 1.33
CA ALA A 36 2.81 21.45 1.49
C ALA A 36 1.82 21.32 0.32
N GLU A 37 2.32 21.27 -0.91
CA GLU A 37 1.51 21.04 -2.11
C GLU A 37 0.84 19.66 -2.09
N ALA A 38 1.56 18.64 -1.62
CA ALA A 38 1.03 17.30 -1.48
C ALA A 38 -0.16 17.27 -0.50
N TYR A 39 -0.07 17.91 0.66
CA TYR A 39 -1.21 18.00 1.59
C TYR A 39 -2.41 18.75 1.00
N LEU A 40 -2.18 19.79 0.19
CA LEU A 40 -3.25 20.50 -0.49
C LEU A 40 -3.95 19.60 -1.51
N GLY A 41 -3.17 18.86 -2.31
CA GLY A 41 -3.70 17.89 -3.26
C GLY A 41 -4.44 16.74 -2.58
N ALA A 42 -3.94 16.26 -1.44
CA ALA A 42 -4.61 15.27 -0.62
C ALA A 42 -5.96 15.76 -0.12
N ALA A 43 -6.01 16.97 0.47
CA ALA A 43 -7.27 17.54 0.95
C ALA A 43 -8.33 17.59 -0.15
N ARG A 44 -7.94 17.91 -1.40
CA ARG A 44 -8.85 17.87 -2.55
C ARG A 44 -9.26 16.45 -2.92
N ALA A 45 -8.31 15.52 -3.05
CA ALA A 45 -8.59 14.13 -3.40
C ALA A 45 -9.57 13.48 -2.41
N PHE A 46 -9.36 13.68 -1.11
CA PHE A 46 -10.26 13.19 -0.07
C PHE A 46 -11.63 13.87 -0.09
N ALA A 47 -11.69 15.19 -0.35
CA ALA A 47 -12.95 15.91 -0.44
C ALA A 47 -13.79 15.49 -1.67
N GLU A 48 -13.13 15.19 -2.79
CA GLU A 48 -13.77 14.78 -4.04
C GLU A 48 -13.95 13.26 -4.16
N GLY A 49 -13.42 12.49 -3.20
CA GLY A 49 -13.47 11.02 -3.22
C GLY A 49 -12.67 10.40 -4.36
N GLN A 50 -11.60 11.05 -4.82
CA GLN A 50 -10.75 10.54 -5.89
C GLN A 50 -9.75 9.50 -5.37
N PRO A 51 -9.46 8.44 -6.14
CA PRO A 51 -8.40 7.51 -5.80
C PRO A 51 -7.04 8.21 -5.76
N ILE A 52 -6.24 7.87 -4.74
CA ILE A 52 -4.86 8.39 -4.55
C ILE A 52 -3.83 7.31 -4.87
N GLY A 53 -2.56 7.69 -5.03
CA GLY A 53 -1.47 6.76 -5.37
C GLY A 53 -1.34 5.56 -4.43
N ASP A 54 -1.44 5.78 -3.11
CA ASP A 54 -1.42 4.75 -2.07
C ASP A 54 -2.55 3.70 -2.24
N GLY A 55 -3.58 4.02 -3.02
CA GLY A 55 -4.67 3.10 -3.34
C GLY A 55 -4.35 2.04 -4.39
N ILE A 56 -3.14 1.98 -4.95
CA ILE A 56 -2.81 0.99 -6.00
C ILE A 56 -2.96 -0.47 -5.54
N GLY A 57 -2.59 -0.79 -4.29
CA GLY A 57 -2.80 -2.13 -3.72
C GLY A 57 -4.29 -2.51 -3.68
N PRO A 58 -5.15 -1.71 -3.02
CA PRO A 58 -6.59 -1.95 -3.01
C PRO A 58 -7.23 -1.94 -4.40
N LEU A 59 -6.72 -1.12 -5.33
CA LEU A 59 -7.19 -1.11 -6.71
C LEU A 59 -6.96 -2.46 -7.38
N VAL A 60 -5.74 -3.02 -7.27
CA VAL A 60 -5.43 -4.33 -7.84
C VAL A 60 -6.28 -5.43 -7.19
N ALA A 61 -6.41 -5.41 -5.86
CA ALA A 61 -7.29 -6.35 -5.16
C ALA A 61 -8.75 -6.24 -5.62
N SER A 62 -9.28 -5.01 -5.81
CA SER A 62 -10.65 -4.80 -6.29
C SER A 62 -10.88 -5.41 -7.68
N ARG A 63 -9.88 -5.39 -8.56
CA ARG A 63 -9.96 -6.02 -9.90
C ARG A 63 -10.08 -7.54 -9.79
N LEU A 64 -9.41 -8.17 -8.83
CA LEU A 64 -9.54 -9.61 -8.57
C LEU A 64 -10.90 -9.97 -7.95
N MET A 65 -11.53 -9.04 -7.24
CA MET A 65 -12.83 -9.20 -6.59
C MET A 65 -14.02 -8.92 -7.50
N LYS A 66 -13.78 -8.32 -8.67
CA LYS A 66 -14.82 -7.89 -9.60
C LYS A 66 -15.72 -9.06 -10.02
N ASP A 67 -17.03 -8.83 -9.96
CA ASP A 67 -18.07 -9.81 -10.29
C ASP A 67 -18.05 -11.09 -9.42
N LYS A 68 -17.42 -11.03 -8.23
CA LYS A 68 -17.37 -12.13 -7.25
C LYS A 68 -18.22 -11.82 -6.02
N SER A 69 -18.66 -12.87 -5.32
CA SER A 69 -19.32 -12.72 -4.02
C SER A 69 -18.31 -12.19 -2.99
N GLN A 70 -18.64 -11.05 -2.38
CA GLN A 70 -17.82 -10.41 -1.37
C GLN A 70 -18.38 -10.69 0.01
N ARG A 71 -17.50 -10.91 0.98
CA ARG A 71 -17.87 -10.97 2.40
C ARG A 71 -16.98 -10.04 3.21
N LYS A 72 -17.55 -9.48 4.27
CA LYS A 72 -16.79 -8.73 5.27
C LYS A 72 -16.06 -9.70 6.19
N VAL A 73 -14.80 -9.41 6.43
CA VAL A 73 -14.02 -9.97 7.53
C VAL A 73 -13.95 -8.90 8.62
N GLU A 74 -13.74 -9.30 9.87
CA GLU A 74 -13.60 -8.35 10.97
C GLU A 74 -12.57 -7.26 10.65
N LYS A 75 -12.79 -6.06 11.22
CA LYS A 75 -11.85 -4.92 11.20
C LYS A 75 -11.71 -4.21 9.84
N ASP A 76 -12.85 -3.94 9.23
CA ASP A 76 -12.99 -3.09 8.02
C ASP A 76 -12.20 -3.63 6.82
N VAL A 77 -12.16 -4.96 6.67
CA VAL A 77 -11.56 -5.66 5.54
C VAL A 77 -12.65 -6.45 4.81
N ILE A 78 -12.62 -6.41 3.48
CA ILE A 78 -13.47 -7.21 2.61
C ILE A 78 -12.62 -8.26 1.90
N VAL A 79 -13.22 -9.41 1.64
CA VAL A 79 -12.59 -10.50 0.88
C VAL A 79 -13.52 -10.98 -0.22
N ALA A 80 -12.92 -11.44 -1.31
CA ALA A 80 -13.63 -12.19 -2.33
C ALA A 80 -12.76 -13.36 -2.79
N GLU A 81 -13.44 -14.43 -3.20
CA GLU A 81 -12.78 -15.63 -3.69
C GLU A 81 -12.87 -15.69 -5.21
N THR A 82 -11.76 -16.04 -5.84
CA THR A 82 -11.67 -16.26 -7.28
C THR A 82 -10.73 -17.45 -7.54
N THR A 83 -10.64 -17.84 -8.80
CA THR A 83 -9.78 -18.94 -9.25
C THR A 83 -8.81 -18.42 -10.29
N LEU A 84 -7.54 -18.79 -10.17
CA LEU A 84 -6.49 -18.45 -11.12
C LEU A 84 -5.67 -19.71 -11.40
N GLU A 85 -5.74 -20.20 -12.63
CA GLU A 85 -5.03 -21.42 -13.08
C GLU A 85 -5.15 -22.58 -12.07
N ASP A 86 -6.39 -22.97 -11.78
CA ASP A 86 -6.75 -24.05 -10.84
C ASP A 86 -6.30 -23.85 -9.39
N ARG A 87 -5.96 -22.62 -9.00
CA ARG A 87 -5.63 -22.23 -7.62
C ARG A 87 -6.71 -21.33 -7.05
N ARG A 88 -7.03 -21.50 -5.77
CA ARG A 88 -8.01 -20.67 -5.07
C ARG A 88 -7.32 -19.40 -4.59
N ILE A 89 -7.77 -18.25 -5.08
CA ILE A 89 -7.28 -16.94 -4.66
C ILE A 89 -8.29 -16.29 -3.73
N ILE A 90 -7.85 -15.94 -2.54
CA ILE A 90 -8.59 -15.12 -1.58
C ILE A 90 -8.03 -13.71 -1.67
N ALA A 91 -8.68 -12.86 -2.46
CA ALA A 91 -8.31 -11.45 -2.57
C ALA A 91 -8.87 -10.70 -1.34
N LEU A 92 -8.08 -9.79 -0.77
CA LEU A 92 -8.49 -8.96 0.36
C LEU A 92 -8.03 -7.51 0.20
N LYS A 93 -8.83 -6.57 0.71
CA LYS A 93 -8.49 -5.14 0.83
C LYS A 93 -9.34 -4.50 1.94
N ALA A 94 -8.97 -3.29 2.36
CA ALA A 94 -9.82 -2.52 3.25
C ALA A 94 -11.21 -2.21 2.61
N GLU A 95 -12.23 -2.03 3.44
CA GLU A 95 -13.57 -1.64 3.00
C GLU A 95 -13.55 -0.20 2.44
N GLY A 96 -14.02 -0.03 1.20
CA GLY A 96 -14.17 1.26 0.52
C GLY A 96 -15.51 1.41 -0.23
N PRO A 97 -15.68 2.44 -1.07
CA PRO A 97 -14.79 3.58 -1.22
C PRO A 97 -14.82 4.46 0.04
N GLY A 98 -13.67 4.70 0.64
CA GLY A 98 -13.55 5.49 1.87
C GLY A 98 -12.09 5.63 2.30
N GLY A 99 -11.76 6.66 3.06
CA GLY A 99 -10.38 6.92 3.53
C GLY A 99 -9.89 5.90 4.58
N ASN A 100 -9.96 4.62 4.27
CA ASN A 100 -9.75 3.50 5.17
C ASN A 100 -8.56 2.64 4.71
N VAL A 101 -7.80 2.14 5.68
CA VAL A 101 -6.63 1.26 5.52
C VAL A 101 -6.84 -0.13 6.15
N GLY A 102 -7.93 -0.31 6.90
CA GLY A 102 -8.30 -1.59 7.53
C GLY A 102 -7.28 -2.13 8.53
N LYS A 103 -7.44 -3.41 8.91
CA LYS A 103 -6.46 -4.18 9.70
C LYS A 103 -6.08 -5.48 8.97
N PRO A 104 -5.24 -5.38 7.93
CA PRO A 104 -4.92 -6.52 7.08
C PRO A 104 -4.22 -7.65 7.83
N GLY A 105 -3.41 -7.37 8.86
CA GLY A 105 -2.74 -8.42 9.62
C GLY A 105 -3.69 -9.29 10.42
N ASP A 106 -4.72 -8.66 11.00
CA ASP A 106 -5.77 -9.39 11.69
C ASP A 106 -6.65 -10.19 10.72
N ALA A 107 -6.98 -9.62 9.55
CA ALA A 107 -7.76 -10.32 8.54
C ALA A 107 -7.02 -11.52 7.93
N ILE A 108 -5.72 -11.40 7.63
CA ILE A 108 -4.89 -12.50 7.15
C ILE A 108 -4.86 -13.64 8.18
N ARG A 109 -4.72 -13.31 9.46
CA ARG A 109 -4.77 -14.32 10.53
C ARG A 109 -6.11 -15.07 10.54
N SER A 110 -7.23 -14.36 10.53
CA SER A 110 -8.55 -14.99 10.47
C SER A 110 -8.71 -15.89 9.25
N LEU A 111 -8.22 -15.47 8.08
CA LEU A 111 -8.27 -16.28 6.86
C LEU A 111 -7.40 -17.54 6.94
N ILE A 112 -6.21 -17.46 7.55
CA ILE A 112 -5.35 -18.63 7.77
C ILE A 112 -6.05 -19.63 8.71
N GLU A 113 -6.64 -19.15 9.80
CA GLU A 113 -7.39 -19.97 10.77
C GLU A 113 -8.63 -20.62 10.11
N GLU A 114 -9.44 -19.87 9.36
CA GLU A 114 -10.63 -20.35 8.64
C GLU A 114 -10.30 -21.43 7.61
N ASN A 115 -9.14 -21.35 6.97
CA ASN A 115 -8.69 -22.34 5.97
C ASN A 115 -7.90 -23.50 6.61
N GLY A 116 -7.92 -23.62 7.95
CA GLY A 116 -7.25 -24.68 8.69
C GLY A 116 -5.74 -24.73 8.42
N GLY A 117 -5.11 -23.58 8.20
CA GLY A 117 -3.68 -23.45 7.89
C GLY A 117 -3.28 -23.89 6.48
N LYS A 118 -4.23 -24.18 5.57
CA LYS A 118 -3.93 -24.66 4.20
C LYS A 118 -3.61 -23.55 3.19
N VAL A 119 -3.13 -22.41 3.66
CA VAL A 119 -2.68 -21.31 2.80
C VAL A 119 -1.24 -21.59 2.38
N SER A 120 -0.96 -21.63 1.07
CA SER A 120 0.38 -21.97 0.56
C SER A 120 1.31 -20.76 0.48
N MET A 121 0.76 -19.56 0.30
CA MET A 121 1.50 -18.30 0.26
C MET A 121 0.58 -17.09 0.46
N VAL A 122 1.17 -15.99 0.91
CA VAL A 122 0.54 -14.66 0.93
C VAL A 122 1.29 -13.75 -0.05
N VAL A 123 0.56 -13.05 -0.90
CA VAL A 123 1.10 -12.01 -1.79
C VAL A 123 0.52 -10.67 -1.36
N MET A 124 1.36 -9.78 -0.88
CA MET A 124 1.00 -8.43 -0.48
C MET A 124 1.32 -7.45 -1.60
N ILE A 125 0.41 -6.52 -1.85
CA ILE A 125 0.53 -5.48 -2.86
C ILE A 125 0.45 -4.16 -2.10
N ASP A 126 1.51 -3.37 -2.16
CA ASP A 126 1.60 -2.10 -1.45
C ASP A 126 2.24 -1.03 -2.34
N ALA A 127 2.04 0.23 -2.00
CA ALA A 127 2.80 1.32 -2.57
C ALA A 127 3.99 1.65 -1.66
N ALA A 128 5.14 1.99 -2.23
CA ALA A 128 6.28 2.45 -1.44
C ALA A 128 6.97 3.64 -2.08
N LEU A 129 7.59 4.43 -1.20
CA LEU A 129 8.36 5.60 -1.61
C LEU A 129 9.49 5.19 -2.57
N LYS A 130 9.49 5.86 -3.72
CA LYS A 130 10.51 5.74 -4.74
C LYS A 130 11.71 6.60 -4.39
N PHE A 131 12.89 6.14 -4.75
CA PHE A 131 14.08 6.99 -4.83
C PHE A 131 14.07 7.82 -6.12
N GLU A 132 14.86 8.88 -6.16
CA GLU A 132 14.91 9.81 -7.29
C GLU A 132 15.39 9.14 -8.59
N GLY A 133 16.12 8.02 -8.50
CA GLY A 133 16.52 7.20 -9.65
C GLY A 133 15.46 6.19 -10.12
N GLU A 134 14.37 6.01 -9.38
CA GLU A 134 13.30 5.07 -9.71
C GLU A 134 12.14 5.80 -10.41
N ASN A 135 11.46 5.10 -11.32
CA ASN A 135 10.32 5.67 -12.03
C ASN A 135 9.03 5.51 -11.22
N SER A 136 8.09 6.45 -11.38
CA SER A 136 6.75 6.31 -10.85
C SER A 136 6.03 5.15 -11.54
N GLY A 137 5.35 4.30 -10.77
CA GLY A 137 4.71 3.08 -11.29
C GLY A 137 5.68 1.94 -11.59
N GLU A 138 6.96 2.05 -11.22
CA GLU A 138 7.92 0.94 -11.29
C GLU A 138 7.51 -0.15 -10.30
N VAL A 139 7.57 -1.42 -10.74
CA VAL A 139 7.13 -2.57 -9.93
C VAL A 139 8.36 -3.33 -9.44
N SER A 140 8.47 -3.49 -8.12
CA SER A 140 9.52 -4.26 -7.47
C SER A 140 8.93 -5.45 -6.71
N GLU A 141 9.72 -6.52 -6.58
CA GLU A 141 9.33 -7.69 -5.78
C GLU A 141 10.23 -7.86 -4.56
N GLY A 142 9.66 -8.41 -3.49
CA GLY A 142 10.39 -8.72 -2.27
C GLY A 142 9.78 -9.91 -1.52
N ILE A 143 10.48 -10.30 -0.46
CA ILE A 143 10.01 -11.31 0.50
C ILE A 143 9.77 -10.61 1.83
N GLY A 144 8.69 -10.98 2.50
CA GLY A 144 8.23 -10.37 3.75
C GLY A 144 7.03 -9.47 3.56
N ALA A 145 6.45 -9.05 4.69
CA ALA A 145 5.27 -8.23 4.74
C ALA A 145 5.58 -6.79 4.33
N ALA A 146 4.90 -6.34 3.28
CA ALA A 146 4.92 -4.96 2.79
C ALA A 146 3.73 -4.19 3.34
N ILE A 147 3.98 -3.39 4.38
CA ILE A 147 2.98 -2.51 4.95
C ILE A 147 3.64 -1.26 5.52
N GLY A 148 3.10 -0.09 5.17
CA GLY A 148 3.48 1.19 5.77
C GLY A 148 3.05 1.33 7.24
N GLY A 149 3.72 2.22 7.97
CA GLY A 149 3.32 2.64 9.32
C GLY A 149 4.09 1.99 10.48
N ILE A 150 3.55 2.16 11.69
CA ILE A 150 4.16 1.67 12.93
C ILE A 150 4.08 0.14 12.90
N GLY A 151 5.24 -0.54 12.81
CA GLY A 151 5.43 -1.95 12.42
C GLY A 151 4.67 -3.06 13.18
N THR A 152 3.65 -2.73 13.95
CA THR A 152 2.66 -3.61 14.56
C THR A 152 1.96 -4.53 13.55
N GLU A 153 1.38 -4.01 12.46
CA GLU A 153 0.72 -4.86 11.45
C GLU A 153 1.72 -5.74 10.72
N ARG A 154 2.90 -5.21 10.38
CA ARG A 154 4.00 -5.98 9.81
C ARG A 154 4.38 -7.15 10.71
N PHE A 155 4.57 -6.89 12.01
CA PHE A 155 4.91 -7.92 12.99
C PHE A 155 3.84 -9.01 13.07
N LYS A 156 2.55 -8.65 13.15
CA LYS A 156 1.47 -9.63 13.20
C LYS A 156 1.44 -10.55 11.98
N ILE A 157 1.60 -9.98 10.78
CA ILE A 157 1.60 -10.75 9.53
C ILE A 157 2.77 -11.72 9.51
N GLU A 158 3.98 -11.22 9.79
CA GLU A 158 5.21 -12.01 9.79
C GLU A 158 5.18 -13.11 10.86
N GLU A 159 4.69 -12.79 12.05
CA GLU A 159 4.57 -13.75 13.16
C GLU A 159 3.61 -14.90 12.78
N GLU A 160 2.43 -14.57 12.26
CA GLU A 160 1.43 -15.58 11.89
C GLU A 160 1.88 -16.40 10.68
N ALA A 161 2.47 -15.77 9.67
CA ALA A 161 3.02 -16.45 8.51
C ALA A 161 4.16 -17.39 8.91
N THR A 162 5.05 -16.96 9.81
CA THR A 162 6.16 -17.78 10.31
C THR A 162 5.65 -18.99 11.11
N LYS A 163 4.66 -18.80 12.00
CA LYS A 163 4.04 -19.89 12.78
C LYS A 163 3.48 -20.99 11.88
N ASN A 164 2.84 -20.61 10.79
CA ASN A 164 2.22 -21.54 9.84
C ASN A 164 3.15 -21.95 8.67
N LYS A 165 4.40 -21.48 8.66
CA LYS A 165 5.39 -21.72 7.59
C LYS A 165 4.91 -21.28 6.20
N ILE A 166 4.19 -20.16 6.15
CA ILE A 166 3.63 -19.59 4.92
C ILE A 166 4.62 -18.53 4.41
N PRO A 167 5.14 -18.65 3.18
CA PRO A 167 5.96 -17.60 2.59
C PRO A 167 5.11 -16.36 2.28
N VAL A 168 5.63 -15.18 2.65
CA VAL A 168 5.04 -13.88 2.33
C VAL A 168 5.87 -13.21 1.24
N TYR A 169 5.22 -12.83 0.16
CA TYR A 169 5.81 -12.08 -0.93
C TYR A 169 5.21 -10.68 -1.00
N ALA A 170 6.00 -9.73 -1.45
CA ALA A 170 5.59 -8.35 -1.65
C ALA A 170 5.75 -7.96 -3.11
N VAL A 171 4.73 -7.30 -3.67
CA VAL A 171 4.77 -6.60 -4.95
C VAL A 171 4.56 -5.12 -4.66
N ILE A 172 5.59 -4.33 -4.87
CA ILE A 172 5.64 -2.93 -4.50
C ILE A 172 5.52 -2.07 -5.75
N VAL A 173 4.62 -1.09 -5.73
CA VAL A 173 4.57 -0.04 -6.74
C VAL A 173 5.26 1.21 -6.22
N LYS A 174 6.22 1.72 -6.98
CA LYS A 174 7.05 2.86 -6.60
C LYS A 174 6.34 4.17 -6.90
N GLU A 175 6.27 5.04 -5.90
CA GLU A 175 5.68 6.38 -6.02
C GLU A 175 6.38 7.40 -5.11
N SER A 176 6.31 8.67 -5.42
CA SER A 176 6.77 9.74 -4.52
C SER A 176 5.75 10.03 -3.43
N ILE A 177 6.18 10.73 -2.37
CA ILE A 177 5.28 11.19 -1.30
C ILE A 177 4.12 12.03 -1.83
N LEU A 178 4.37 12.82 -2.88
CA LEU A 178 3.36 13.61 -3.55
C LEU A 178 2.34 12.71 -4.24
N GLU A 179 2.79 11.72 -4.99
CA GLU A 179 1.93 10.79 -5.72
C GLU A 179 1.08 9.92 -4.79
N ALA A 180 1.63 9.51 -3.65
CA ALA A 180 0.95 8.68 -2.66
C ALA A 180 -0.35 9.30 -2.13
N ILE A 181 -0.36 10.62 -1.91
CA ILE A 181 -1.47 11.32 -1.26
C ILE A 181 -2.29 12.21 -2.20
N THR A 182 -1.90 12.34 -3.47
CA THR A 182 -2.64 13.12 -4.48
C THR A 182 -3.40 12.20 -5.44
N PRO A 183 -4.30 12.71 -6.30
CA PRO A 183 -5.03 11.86 -7.24
C PRO A 183 -4.09 10.97 -8.05
N MET A 184 -4.45 9.69 -8.15
CA MET A 184 -3.62 8.64 -8.71
C MET A 184 -3.18 9.00 -10.12
N ARG A 185 -1.86 9.05 -10.33
CA ARG A 185 -1.28 9.33 -11.64
C ARG A 185 -1.50 8.17 -12.61
N LYS A 186 -1.50 8.49 -13.89
CA LYS A 186 -1.68 7.51 -14.98
C LYS A 186 -0.65 6.39 -14.90
N GLU A 187 0.61 6.73 -14.63
CA GLU A 187 1.72 5.79 -14.53
C GLU A 187 1.51 4.75 -13.42
N ILE A 188 0.95 5.17 -12.28
CA ILE A 188 0.61 4.28 -11.14
C ILE A 188 -0.60 3.43 -11.49
N LEU A 189 -1.63 4.03 -12.11
CA LEU A 189 -2.82 3.31 -12.55
C LEU A 189 -2.48 2.20 -13.57
N GLU A 190 -1.61 2.49 -14.54
CA GLU A 190 -1.12 1.55 -15.55
C GLU A 190 -0.22 0.46 -14.94
N ALA A 191 0.48 0.75 -13.84
CA ALA A 191 1.23 -0.26 -13.10
C ALA A 191 0.32 -1.37 -12.55
N GLY A 192 -0.97 -1.09 -12.32
CA GLY A 192 -1.92 -2.11 -11.84
C GLY A 192 -2.04 -3.35 -12.74
N GLU A 193 -1.94 -3.19 -14.07
CA GLU A 193 -1.91 -4.33 -15.00
C GLU A 193 -0.62 -5.14 -14.85
N LYS A 194 0.53 -4.44 -14.78
CA LYS A 194 1.84 -5.08 -14.55
C LYS A 194 1.88 -5.85 -13.24
N VAL A 195 1.26 -5.31 -12.19
CA VAL A 195 1.12 -5.98 -10.90
C VAL A 195 0.27 -7.24 -11.01
N LEU A 196 -0.87 -7.21 -11.72
CA LEU A 196 -1.71 -8.39 -11.94
C LEU A 196 -0.94 -9.49 -12.69
N GLU A 197 -0.23 -9.15 -13.76
CA GLU A 197 0.63 -10.09 -14.49
C GLU A 197 1.70 -10.68 -13.57
N ARG A 198 2.31 -9.84 -12.72
CA ARG A 198 3.35 -10.27 -11.80
C ARG A 198 2.83 -11.21 -10.72
N ILE A 199 1.66 -10.92 -10.14
CA ILE A 199 0.97 -11.81 -9.20
C ILE A 199 0.70 -13.15 -9.88
N LYS A 200 0.20 -13.13 -11.12
CA LYS A 200 -0.09 -14.35 -11.88
C LYS A 200 1.17 -15.20 -12.04
N SER A 201 2.28 -14.62 -12.51
CA SER A 201 3.56 -15.35 -12.64
C SER A 201 4.05 -15.89 -11.30
N LEU A 202 4.04 -15.07 -10.25
CA LEU A 202 4.50 -15.45 -8.93
C LEU A 202 3.69 -16.62 -8.35
N VAL A 203 2.37 -16.57 -8.50
CA VAL A 203 1.46 -17.64 -8.09
C VAL A 203 1.78 -18.93 -8.84
N VAL A 204 1.94 -18.88 -10.15
CA VAL A 204 2.21 -20.08 -10.97
C VAL A 204 3.57 -20.69 -10.65
N GLU A 205 4.60 -19.87 -10.45
CA GLU A 205 5.98 -20.32 -10.17
C GLU A 205 6.16 -20.87 -8.75
N ARG A 206 5.39 -20.38 -7.77
CA ARG A 206 5.60 -20.66 -6.35
C ARG A 206 4.53 -21.52 -5.69
N SER A 207 3.51 -21.94 -6.43
CA SER A 207 2.42 -22.78 -5.92
C SER A 207 1.99 -23.86 -6.92
N LYS A 208 1.19 -24.82 -6.45
CA LYS A 208 0.66 -25.93 -7.25
C LYS A 208 -0.85 -25.78 -7.49
N PRO A 209 -1.40 -26.36 -8.57
CA PRO A 209 -2.85 -26.48 -8.73
C PRO A 209 -3.51 -27.08 -7.48
N GLY A 210 -4.63 -26.49 -7.06
CA GLY A 210 -5.34 -26.83 -5.82
C GLY A 210 -4.91 -26.05 -4.58
N ASP A 211 -3.80 -25.31 -4.63
CA ASP A 211 -3.35 -24.49 -3.51
C ASP A 211 -4.29 -23.29 -3.24
N THR A 212 -4.33 -22.85 -1.98
CA THR A 212 -5.05 -21.64 -1.54
C THR A 212 -4.07 -20.52 -1.27
N ILE A 213 -4.30 -19.36 -1.87
CA ILE A 213 -3.38 -18.22 -1.87
C ILE A 213 -4.13 -16.98 -1.42
N ILE A 214 -3.52 -16.20 -0.53
CA ILE A 214 -4.06 -14.90 -0.12
C ILE A 214 -3.37 -13.81 -0.94
N VAL A 215 -4.16 -12.92 -1.57
CA VAL A 215 -3.66 -11.72 -2.25
C VAL A 215 -4.20 -10.50 -1.54
N ALA A 216 -3.33 -9.74 -0.87
CA ALA A 216 -3.69 -8.60 -0.04
C ALA A 216 -3.31 -7.27 -0.68
N GLY A 217 -4.31 -6.48 -1.05
CA GLY A 217 -4.14 -5.08 -1.45
C GLY A 217 -4.08 -4.17 -0.22
N ILE A 218 -2.91 -3.61 0.03
CA ILE A 218 -2.60 -2.73 1.16
C ILE A 218 -2.54 -1.29 0.68
N GLY A 219 -3.15 -0.40 1.45
CA GLY A 219 -3.22 1.03 1.14
C GLY A 219 -4.60 1.62 1.38
N ASN A 220 -4.74 2.91 1.07
CA ASN A 220 -5.98 3.65 1.24
C ASN A 220 -7.05 3.31 0.18
N THR A 221 -8.31 3.25 0.59
CA THR A 221 -9.43 2.87 -0.28
C THR A 221 -10.30 4.05 -0.73
N ILE A 222 -9.85 5.29 -0.55
CA ILE A 222 -10.57 6.47 -1.03
C ILE A 222 -10.78 6.37 -2.54
N GLY A 223 -12.02 6.60 -3.01
CA GLY A 223 -12.35 6.46 -4.43
C GLY A 223 -12.25 5.05 -5.03
N ILE A 224 -11.92 4.03 -4.23
CA ILE A 224 -11.76 2.64 -4.67
C ILE A 224 -12.83 1.77 -4.01
N GLY A 225 -13.88 1.50 -4.77
CA GLY A 225 -14.91 0.56 -4.40
C GLY A 225 -14.49 -0.90 -4.55
N GLN A 226 -15.48 -1.76 -4.51
CA GLN A 226 -15.35 -3.21 -4.64
C GLN A 226 -16.40 -3.73 -5.59
#